data_AF-A0A8R1DLE8-F1
#
_entry.id   AF-A0A8R1DLE8-F1
#
_cell.length_a   1.000
_cell.length_b   1.000
_cell.length_c   1.000
_cell.angle_alpha   90.00
_cell.angle_beta   90.00
_cell.angle_gamma   90.00
#
_symmetry.space_group_name_H-M   'P 1'
#
loop_
_entity.id
_entity.type
_entity.pdbx_description
1 polymer ?
#
loop_
_entity_poly.entity_id
_entity_poly.type
_entity_poly.pdbx_seq_one_letter_code
_entity_poly.pdbx_strand_id
1 'polypeptide(L)'
;MLSLLSLIIASGTVLRADTELWEPLTYPDPRTNSTECNVPHEGTLCDPDHILTDTWRQTILDNVEQHMAKLQDAKIHYTEEASQECHSNSTEPVQIFMILAKRIHTASNASITSNDLTQFGHGIREAFGLDTMPCKNYVLVLGVELAKEIYVWTGSDLTITKETLDNSLDQYKNLFTERNYMEVLNKIVDEISSLIMDPYKEYSTTAIPEETTEDASGTTLEASSPSSLTTTVVPGWVYYVIAICICITVATVIFFAFFFIKFFRNRSKSAQIYLAEDSQKSGAMYEIRWGEV
;
A
#
# COMPACT_ATOMS: atom_id res chain seq x y z
N MET A 1 34.37 -39.34 14.47
CA MET A 1 34.18 -37.93 14.88
C MET A 1 33.93 -37.12 13.63
N LEU A 2 32.67 -37.07 13.20
CA LEU A 2 32.23 -36.36 12.01
C LEU A 2 31.86 -34.92 12.42
N SER A 3 32.61 -34.01 11.82
CA SER A 3 32.49 -32.55 11.77
C SER A 3 31.11 -31.97 12.15
N LEU A 4 31.07 -31.33 13.32
CA LEU A 4 30.05 -30.33 13.71
C LEU A 4 30.20 -28.99 12.95
N LEU A 5 31.18 -28.88 12.04
CA LEU A 5 31.50 -27.66 11.29
C LEU A 5 30.71 -27.50 9.98
N SER A 6 29.95 -28.51 9.56
CA SER A 6 29.15 -28.46 8.33
C SER A 6 27.73 -27.93 8.51
N LEU A 7 27.34 -27.53 9.73
CA LEU A 7 25.97 -27.11 10.06
C LEU A 7 25.77 -25.58 10.17
N ILE A 8 26.66 -24.77 9.58
CA ILE A 8 26.58 -23.29 9.66
C ILE A 8 26.31 -22.63 8.29
N ILE A 9 26.31 -23.37 7.18
CA ILE A 9 26.07 -22.78 5.85
C ILE A 9 24.56 -22.78 5.46
N ALA A 10 23.69 -23.36 6.29
CA ALA A 10 22.25 -23.41 6.02
C ALA A 10 21.41 -22.28 6.68
N SER A 11 22.04 -21.18 7.12
CA SER A 11 21.33 -20.06 7.78
C SER A 11 21.85 -18.68 7.34
N GLY A 12 22.05 -18.52 6.03
CA GLY A 12 22.55 -17.29 5.42
C GLY A 12 21.51 -16.22 5.09
N THR A 13 20.29 -16.27 5.64
CA THR A 13 19.23 -15.25 5.39
C THR A 13 18.71 -14.58 6.65
N VAL A 14 19.52 -14.49 7.70
CA VAL A 14 19.11 -13.84 8.95
C VAL A 14 19.95 -12.57 9.12
N LEU A 15 19.31 -11.43 8.83
CA LEU A 15 19.76 -10.03 9.00
C LEU A 15 20.49 -9.40 7.80
N ARG A 16 19.79 -9.23 6.65
CA ARG A 16 20.00 -7.98 5.89
C ARG A 16 19.67 -6.86 6.88
N ALA A 17 20.71 -6.13 7.30
CA ALA A 17 20.59 -5.14 8.35
C ALA A 17 19.58 -4.06 7.93
N ASP A 18 18.87 -3.46 8.90
CA ASP A 18 17.98 -2.29 8.74
C ASP A 18 18.68 -1.03 8.13
N THR A 19 19.89 -1.19 7.59
CA THR A 19 20.73 -0.19 6.97
C THR A 19 20.87 -0.35 5.45
N GLU A 20 20.44 -1.47 4.85
CA GLU A 20 20.49 -1.62 3.39
C GLU A 20 19.46 -0.69 2.73
N LEU A 21 19.94 0.07 1.75
CA LEU A 21 19.19 1.03 0.96
C LEU A 21 19.08 0.45 -0.42
N TRP A 22 17.87 0.29 -0.94
CA TRP A 22 17.71 -0.23 -2.29
C TRP A 22 18.11 0.81 -3.33
N GLU A 23 19.00 0.41 -4.23
CA GLU A 23 19.20 1.04 -5.53
C GLU A 23 18.53 0.20 -6.62
N PRO A 24 18.07 0.81 -7.73
CA PRO A 24 17.34 0.08 -8.76
C PRO A 24 18.10 -1.12 -9.35
N LEU A 25 19.41 -0.99 -9.54
CA LEU A 25 20.25 -2.06 -10.09
C LEU A 25 20.51 -3.21 -9.11
N THR A 26 20.34 -2.96 -7.82
CA THR A 26 20.53 -3.98 -6.76
C THR A 26 19.21 -4.58 -6.28
N TYR A 27 18.09 -3.97 -6.64
CA TYR A 27 16.77 -4.45 -6.25
C TYR A 27 16.43 -5.73 -7.04
N PRO A 28 15.99 -6.81 -6.38
CA PRO A 28 15.78 -8.09 -7.04
C PRO A 28 14.60 -8.05 -8.02
N ASP A 29 14.80 -8.59 -9.23
CA ASP A 29 13.73 -8.76 -10.22
C ASP A 29 12.91 -10.02 -9.88
N PRO A 30 11.62 -9.90 -9.56
CA PRO A 30 10.80 -11.04 -9.13
C PRO A 30 10.60 -12.12 -10.21
N ARG A 31 10.87 -11.81 -11.48
CA ARG A 31 10.77 -12.78 -12.58
C ARG A 31 11.93 -13.75 -12.63
N THR A 32 13.05 -13.42 -11.98
CA THR A 32 14.28 -14.22 -12.05
C THR A 32 14.88 -14.49 -10.67
N ASN A 33 14.48 -13.76 -9.63
CA ASN A 33 15.00 -13.88 -8.28
C ASN A 33 13.89 -13.85 -7.22
N SER A 34 13.00 -14.84 -7.27
CA SER A 34 11.91 -15.02 -6.31
C SER A 34 12.39 -15.17 -4.86
N THR A 35 13.56 -15.77 -4.68
CA THR A 35 14.14 -16.02 -3.36
C THR A 35 14.52 -14.71 -2.65
N GLU A 36 15.22 -13.79 -3.33
CA GLU A 36 15.54 -12.48 -2.73
C GLU A 36 14.31 -11.59 -2.59
N CYS A 37 13.29 -11.78 -3.43
CA CYS A 37 11.99 -11.13 -3.32
C CYS A 37 11.09 -11.69 -2.19
N ASN A 38 11.54 -12.73 -1.47
CA ASN A 38 10.78 -13.44 -0.44
C ASN A 38 9.42 -14.00 -0.92
N VAL A 39 9.34 -14.44 -2.17
CA VAL A 39 8.13 -15.06 -2.75
C VAL A 39 8.40 -16.53 -3.12
N PRO A 40 7.37 -17.40 -3.14
CA PRO A 40 7.57 -18.84 -3.33
C PRO A 40 8.03 -19.25 -4.73
N HIS A 41 7.77 -18.44 -5.75
CA HIS A 41 8.16 -18.67 -7.14
C HIS A 41 8.32 -17.36 -7.91
N GLU A 42 8.89 -17.46 -9.12
CA GLU A 42 9.02 -16.33 -10.04
C GLU A 42 7.65 -15.73 -10.36
N GLY A 43 7.61 -14.42 -10.57
CA GLY A 43 6.38 -13.68 -10.81
C GLY A 43 6.63 -12.18 -10.87
N THR A 44 5.67 -11.38 -10.39
CA THR A 44 5.71 -9.91 -10.50
C THR A 44 5.60 -9.19 -9.15
N LEU A 45 5.47 -9.92 -8.04
CA LEU A 45 5.50 -9.37 -6.68
C LEU A 45 6.92 -9.51 -6.09
N CYS A 46 7.43 -8.44 -5.50
CA CYS A 46 8.69 -8.45 -4.77
C CYS A 46 8.57 -7.71 -3.42
N ASP A 47 8.91 -8.40 -2.34
CA ASP A 47 8.91 -7.87 -0.96
C ASP A 47 10.19 -8.33 -0.21
N PRO A 48 11.38 -7.83 -0.64
CA PRO A 48 12.66 -8.27 -0.09
C PRO A 48 12.88 -7.86 1.37
N ASP A 49 12.13 -6.87 1.88
CA ASP A 49 12.26 -6.33 3.23
C ASP A 49 11.23 -6.88 4.23
N HIS A 50 10.42 -7.85 3.83
CA HIS A 50 9.33 -8.41 4.64
C HIS A 50 8.36 -7.33 5.16
N ILE A 51 8.00 -6.36 4.32
CA ILE A 51 6.97 -5.38 4.63
C ILE A 51 5.63 -6.10 4.83
N LEU A 52 5.36 -7.11 4.00
CA LEU A 52 4.16 -7.93 4.14
C LEU A 52 4.41 -9.06 5.15
N THR A 53 3.35 -9.47 5.85
CA THR A 53 3.38 -10.78 6.51
C THR A 53 3.28 -11.88 5.46
N ASP A 54 3.73 -13.10 5.78
CA ASP A 54 3.67 -14.22 4.82
C ASP A 54 2.25 -14.47 4.29
N THR A 55 1.24 -14.35 5.15
CA THR A 55 -0.17 -14.48 4.75
C THR A 55 -0.59 -13.39 3.75
N TRP A 56 -0.22 -12.13 4.01
CA TRP A 56 -0.57 -11.03 3.11
C TRP A 56 0.21 -11.09 1.80
N ARG A 57 1.48 -11.50 1.85
CA ARG A 57 2.28 -11.71 0.66
C ARG A 57 1.66 -12.76 -0.25
N GLN A 58 1.25 -13.91 0.30
CA GLN A 58 0.55 -14.93 -0.48
C GLN A 58 -0.80 -14.42 -1.01
N THR A 59 -1.57 -13.72 -0.17
CA THR A 59 -2.88 -13.18 -0.57
C THR A 59 -2.76 -12.22 -1.76
N ILE A 60 -1.79 -11.30 -1.71
CA ILE A 60 -1.54 -10.34 -2.76
C ILE A 60 -0.99 -11.03 -4.01
N LEU A 61 -0.09 -12.01 -3.85
CA LEU A 61 0.43 -12.80 -4.96
C LEU A 61 -0.69 -13.50 -5.71
N ASP A 62 -1.56 -14.23 -4.99
CA ASP A 62 -2.72 -14.92 -5.57
C ASP A 62 -3.64 -13.92 -6.29
N ASN A 63 -3.85 -12.73 -5.71
CA ASN A 63 -4.69 -11.71 -6.31
C ASN A 63 -4.09 -11.14 -7.61
N VAL A 64 -2.80 -10.81 -7.59
CA VAL A 64 -2.06 -10.32 -8.78
C VAL A 64 -2.12 -11.36 -9.90
N GLU A 65 -1.84 -12.63 -9.60
CA GLU A 65 -1.91 -13.71 -10.59
C GLU A 65 -3.32 -13.93 -11.13
N GLN A 66 -4.32 -13.91 -10.25
CA GLN A 66 -5.71 -14.04 -10.65
C GLN A 66 -6.12 -12.92 -11.61
N HIS A 67 -5.71 -11.67 -11.38
CA HIS A 67 -6.02 -10.56 -12.27
C HIS A 67 -5.23 -10.58 -13.56
N MET A 68 -3.94 -10.92 -13.53
CA MET A 68 -3.16 -11.10 -14.76
C MET A 68 -3.75 -12.21 -15.66
N ALA A 69 -4.21 -13.31 -15.07
CA ALA A 69 -4.92 -14.36 -15.81
C ALA A 69 -6.22 -13.85 -16.43
N LYS A 70 -7.02 -13.04 -15.72
CA LYS A 70 -8.22 -12.41 -16.30
C LYS A 70 -7.89 -11.46 -17.44
N LEU A 71 -6.80 -10.70 -17.31
CA LEU A 71 -6.36 -9.74 -18.33
C LEU A 71 -5.85 -10.43 -19.60
N GLN A 72 -5.34 -11.66 -19.49
CA GLN A 72 -4.95 -12.46 -20.65
C GLN A 72 -6.13 -12.78 -21.59
N ASP A 73 -7.30 -13.03 -21.02
CA ASP A 73 -8.53 -13.33 -21.78
C ASP A 73 -9.35 -12.07 -22.11
N ALA A 74 -8.97 -10.92 -21.55
CA ALA A 74 -9.70 -9.67 -21.73
C ALA A 74 -9.33 -8.97 -23.05
N LYS A 75 -10.28 -8.16 -23.55
CA LYS A 75 -10.01 -7.25 -24.65
C LYS A 75 -9.30 -6.01 -24.10
N ILE A 76 -7.97 -6.00 -24.19
CA ILE A 76 -7.16 -4.86 -23.73
C ILE A 76 -7.24 -3.72 -24.76
N HIS A 77 -7.44 -2.51 -24.25
CA HIS A 77 -7.37 -1.29 -25.03
C HIS A 77 -5.92 -0.78 -25.05
N TYR A 78 -5.35 -0.73 -26.24
CA TYR A 78 -4.02 -0.17 -26.50
C TYR A 78 -4.15 1.17 -27.21
N THR A 79 -3.12 2.02 -27.07
CA THR A 79 -3.03 3.31 -27.77
C THR A 79 -2.84 3.13 -29.28
N GLU A 80 -3.00 4.21 -30.05
CA GLU A 80 -2.81 4.16 -31.51
C GLU A 80 -1.33 3.99 -31.91
N GLU A 81 -0.40 4.34 -31.01
CA GLU A 81 1.04 4.21 -31.19
C GLU A 81 1.56 2.80 -30.92
N ALA A 82 0.74 1.94 -30.28
CA ALA A 82 1.09 0.56 -30.00
C ALA A 82 1.32 -0.23 -31.30
N SER A 83 2.20 -1.24 -31.24
CA SER A 83 2.46 -2.08 -32.41
C SER A 83 1.20 -2.90 -32.78
N GLN A 84 1.07 -3.27 -34.06
CA GLN A 84 -0.01 -4.16 -34.53
C GLN A 84 -0.02 -5.50 -33.78
N GLU A 85 1.15 -5.96 -33.34
CA GLU A 85 1.29 -7.19 -32.56
C GLU A 85 0.56 -7.09 -31.23
N CYS A 86 0.51 -5.93 -30.57
CA CYS A 86 -0.19 -5.74 -29.30
C CYS A 86 -1.71 -5.87 -29.43
N HIS A 87 -2.27 -5.48 -30.58
CA HIS A 87 -3.69 -5.62 -30.86
C HIS A 87 -4.09 -7.05 -31.25
N SER A 88 -3.10 -7.87 -31.64
CA SER A 88 -3.28 -9.30 -31.81
C SER A 88 -2.94 -9.98 -30.49
N ASN A 89 -3.69 -10.99 -30.04
CA ASN A 89 -3.38 -11.70 -28.78
C ASN A 89 -2.13 -12.61 -28.93
N SER A 90 -1.08 -12.14 -29.61
CA SER A 90 0.16 -12.85 -29.93
C SER A 90 1.32 -12.46 -29.01
N THR A 91 1.16 -11.40 -28.22
CA THR A 91 2.15 -10.92 -27.26
C THR A 91 1.84 -11.37 -25.84
N GLU A 92 2.79 -11.15 -24.93
CA GLU A 92 2.57 -11.41 -23.51
C GLU A 92 1.39 -10.58 -22.96
N PRO A 93 0.61 -11.14 -22.03
CA PRO A 93 -0.50 -10.42 -21.41
C PRO A 93 0.01 -9.26 -20.55
N VAL A 94 -0.93 -8.40 -20.13
CA VAL A 94 -0.60 -7.26 -19.26
C VAL A 94 0.00 -7.75 -17.95
N GLN A 95 1.16 -7.21 -17.58
CA GLN A 95 1.88 -7.59 -16.35
C GLN A 95 1.69 -6.53 -15.26
N ILE A 96 1.29 -6.94 -14.05
CA ILE A 96 1.16 -6.05 -12.90
C ILE A 96 2.32 -6.34 -11.94
N PHE A 97 3.30 -5.45 -11.91
CA PHE A 97 4.43 -5.49 -10.97
C PHE A 97 4.06 -4.81 -9.67
N MET A 98 4.30 -5.50 -8.54
CA MET A 98 4.19 -4.92 -7.21
C MET A 98 5.55 -4.98 -6.53
N ILE A 99 6.16 -3.80 -6.36
CA ILE A 99 7.52 -3.62 -5.88
C ILE A 99 7.44 -2.90 -4.54
N LEU A 100 7.88 -3.56 -3.47
CA LEU A 100 7.84 -3.04 -2.11
C LEU A 100 9.25 -2.86 -1.57
N ALA A 101 9.52 -1.68 -1.01
CA ALA A 101 10.82 -1.39 -0.39
C ALA A 101 10.60 -0.67 0.94
N LYS A 102 11.31 -1.09 1.98
CA LYS A 102 11.29 -0.40 3.27
C LYS A 102 11.98 0.95 3.13
N ARG A 103 13.14 0.96 2.47
CA ARG A 103 13.96 2.16 2.24
C ARG A 103 14.66 2.11 0.89
N ILE A 104 14.75 3.26 0.23
CA ILE A 104 15.47 3.43 -1.02
C ILE A 104 16.64 4.39 -0.82
N HIS A 105 17.65 4.30 -1.69
CA HIS A 105 18.73 5.27 -1.74
C HIS A 105 18.19 6.63 -2.20
N THR A 106 18.52 7.69 -1.46
CA THR A 106 18.03 9.06 -1.70
C THR A 106 19.21 10.00 -1.95
N ALA A 107 18.98 11.09 -2.69
CA ALA A 107 20.02 12.08 -2.96
C ALA A 107 20.47 12.83 -1.70
N SER A 108 19.60 12.90 -0.68
CA SER A 108 19.91 13.47 0.63
C SER A 108 19.62 12.45 1.72
N ASN A 109 20.44 12.41 2.77
CA ASN A 109 20.21 11.56 3.96
C ASN A 109 18.98 11.99 4.81
N ALA A 110 18.13 12.88 4.28
CA ALA A 110 16.93 13.38 4.91
C ALA A 110 15.72 12.44 4.67
N SER A 111 14.50 12.96 4.78
CA SER A 111 13.27 12.27 4.42
C SER A 111 13.22 11.95 2.92
N ILE A 112 12.61 10.82 2.56
CA ILE A 112 12.36 10.44 1.16
C ILE A 112 11.38 11.43 0.54
N THR A 113 11.73 11.98 -0.64
CA THR A 113 10.88 12.91 -1.39
C THR A 113 10.19 12.22 -2.56
N SER A 114 9.14 12.86 -3.11
CA SER A 114 8.50 12.43 -4.36
C SER A 114 9.50 12.31 -5.53
N ASN A 115 10.52 13.17 -5.58
CA ASN A 115 11.57 13.08 -6.59
C ASN A 115 12.43 11.81 -6.43
N ASP A 116 12.77 11.43 -5.18
CA ASP A 116 13.53 10.20 -4.94
C ASP A 116 12.71 8.96 -5.37
N LEU A 117 11.41 8.93 -5.05
CA LEU A 117 10.51 7.82 -5.44
C LEU A 117 10.37 7.68 -6.95
N THR A 118 10.22 8.81 -7.65
CA THR A 118 10.08 8.81 -9.11
C THR A 118 11.39 8.41 -9.81
N GLN A 119 12.55 8.85 -9.30
CA GLN A 119 13.85 8.40 -9.80
C GLN A 119 14.07 6.90 -9.56
N PHE A 120 13.74 6.41 -8.37
CA PHE A 120 13.84 4.99 -8.05
C PHE A 120 12.92 4.15 -8.95
N GLY A 121 11.64 4.54 -9.08
CA GLY A 121 10.69 3.86 -9.96
C GLY A 121 11.10 3.86 -11.43
N HIS A 122 11.67 4.97 -11.93
CA HIS A 122 12.23 5.03 -13.28
C HIS A 122 13.41 4.06 -13.44
N GLY A 123 14.33 4.04 -12.48
CA GLY A 123 15.45 3.10 -12.48
C GLY A 123 15.00 1.64 -12.45
N ILE A 124 13.93 1.31 -11.72
CA ILE A 124 13.37 -0.06 -11.69
C ILE A 124 12.84 -0.44 -13.06
N ARG A 125 12.10 0.45 -13.73
CA ARG A 125 11.60 0.22 -15.10
C ARG A 125 12.73 -0.04 -16.09
N GLU A 126 13.82 0.71 -15.98
CA GLU A 126 15.01 0.53 -16.81
C GLU A 126 15.72 -0.79 -16.49
N ALA A 127 15.99 -1.06 -15.21
CA ALA A 127 16.67 -2.27 -14.76
C ALA A 127 15.92 -3.54 -15.15
N PHE A 128 14.59 -3.52 -15.07
CA PHE A 128 13.73 -4.64 -15.44
C PHE A 128 13.38 -4.65 -16.94
N GLY A 129 13.81 -3.65 -17.71
CA GLY A 129 13.53 -3.54 -19.14
C GLY A 129 12.04 -3.41 -19.47
N LEU A 130 11.23 -2.86 -18.55
CA LEU A 130 9.77 -2.76 -18.73
C LEU A 130 9.41 -1.89 -19.94
N ASP A 131 10.15 -0.79 -20.14
CA ASP A 131 9.98 0.12 -21.27
C ASP A 131 10.52 -0.43 -22.61
N THR A 132 11.20 -1.57 -22.57
CA THR A 132 11.71 -2.27 -23.76
C THR A 132 10.89 -3.51 -24.13
N MET A 133 9.83 -3.82 -23.37
CA MET A 133 8.91 -4.90 -23.69
C MET A 133 8.20 -4.62 -25.03
N PRO A 134 7.89 -5.66 -25.85
CA PRO A 134 7.31 -5.48 -27.18
C PRO A 134 6.03 -4.63 -27.21
N CYS A 135 5.19 -4.74 -26.18
CA CYS A 135 3.93 -4.01 -26.05
C CYS A 135 3.88 -3.06 -24.88
N LYS A 136 4.99 -2.89 -24.15
CA LYS A 136 5.10 -2.01 -22.96
C LYS A 136 3.80 -2.02 -22.12
N ASN A 137 3.23 -3.20 -21.92
CA ASN A 137 1.88 -3.39 -21.41
C ASN A 137 2.00 -3.85 -19.97
N TYR A 138 2.55 -2.96 -19.15
CA TYR A 138 2.81 -3.24 -17.75
C TYR A 138 2.18 -2.16 -16.87
N VAL A 139 1.93 -2.52 -15.62
CA VAL A 139 1.67 -1.57 -14.54
C VAL A 139 2.68 -1.83 -13.44
N LEU A 140 3.38 -0.80 -12.99
CA LEU A 140 4.34 -0.86 -11.89
C LEU A 140 3.74 -0.13 -10.69
N VAL A 141 3.39 -0.89 -9.65
CA VAL A 141 3.01 -0.38 -8.33
C VAL A 141 4.25 -0.41 -7.44
N LEU A 142 4.72 0.76 -7.03
CA LEU A 142 5.83 0.92 -6.11
C LEU A 142 5.31 1.41 -4.76
N GLY A 143 5.50 0.63 -3.71
CA GLY A 143 5.25 1.03 -2.33
C GLY A 143 6.55 1.21 -1.56
N VAL A 144 6.77 2.38 -0.97
CA VAL A 144 7.93 2.63 -0.09
C VAL A 144 7.47 2.91 1.33
N GLU A 145 7.73 1.98 2.26
CA GLU A 145 7.18 2.01 3.62
C GLU A 145 7.57 3.30 4.36
N LEU A 146 8.85 3.69 4.33
CA LEU A 146 9.32 4.89 5.02
C LEU A 146 8.87 6.19 4.38
N ALA A 147 8.50 6.18 3.09
CA ALA A 147 7.90 7.33 2.43
C ALA A 147 6.40 7.43 2.70
N LYS A 148 5.74 6.30 3.08
CA LYS A 148 4.29 6.18 3.25
C LYS A 148 3.51 6.59 2.00
N GLU A 149 4.10 6.36 0.84
CA GLU A 149 3.52 6.70 -0.47
C GLU A 149 3.56 5.48 -1.39
N ILE A 150 2.56 5.40 -2.27
CA ILE A 150 2.54 4.51 -3.42
C ILE A 150 2.61 5.37 -4.68
N TYR A 151 3.41 4.92 -5.64
CA TYR A 151 3.37 5.40 -7.00
C TYR A 151 2.98 4.29 -7.94
N VAL A 152 2.17 4.62 -8.94
CA VAL A 152 1.78 3.68 -9.98
C VAL A 152 2.17 4.26 -11.34
N TRP A 153 2.87 3.46 -12.14
CA TRP A 153 3.18 3.77 -13.52
C TRP A 153 2.51 2.77 -14.44
N THR A 154 2.04 3.26 -15.58
CA THR A 154 1.58 2.43 -16.69
C THR A 154 2.61 2.50 -17.81
N GLY A 155 2.77 1.40 -18.53
CA GLY A 155 3.55 1.41 -19.75
C GLY A 155 2.83 2.16 -20.88
N SER A 156 3.59 2.66 -21.85
CA SER A 156 3.14 3.70 -22.78
C SER A 156 2.04 3.27 -23.74
N ASP A 157 1.85 1.97 -23.92
CA ASP A 157 0.95 1.43 -24.95
C ASP A 157 -0.43 1.13 -24.35
N LEU A 158 -0.60 1.19 -23.01
CA LEU A 158 -1.90 1.10 -22.35
C LEU A 158 -2.64 2.44 -22.44
N THR A 159 -3.96 2.41 -22.72
CA THR A 159 -4.77 3.64 -22.84
C THR A 159 -5.09 4.34 -21.51
N ILE A 160 -4.59 3.83 -20.38
CA ILE A 160 -4.82 4.41 -19.05
C ILE A 160 -4.00 5.69 -18.92
N THR A 161 -4.68 6.83 -18.87
CA THR A 161 -4.02 8.11 -18.63
C THR A 161 -3.60 8.25 -17.17
N LYS A 162 -2.56 9.06 -16.93
CA LYS A 162 -2.13 9.40 -15.57
C LYS A 162 -3.27 10.00 -14.74
N GLU A 163 -4.10 10.87 -15.35
CA GLU A 163 -5.23 11.49 -14.67
C GLU A 163 -6.28 10.46 -14.24
N THR A 164 -6.65 9.52 -15.12
CA THR A 164 -7.57 8.42 -14.80
C THR A 164 -7.06 7.61 -13.61
N LEU A 165 -5.77 7.27 -13.63
CA LEU A 165 -5.12 6.50 -12.57
C LEU A 165 -5.06 7.28 -11.25
N ASP A 166 -4.64 8.55 -11.30
CA ASP A 166 -4.55 9.41 -10.11
C ASP A 166 -5.91 9.63 -9.46
N ASN A 167 -6.98 9.78 -10.26
CA ASN A 167 -8.35 9.95 -9.78
C ASN A 167 -8.90 8.68 -9.14
N SER A 168 -8.70 7.53 -9.80
CA SER A 168 -9.14 6.23 -9.30
C SER A 168 -8.43 5.84 -8.00
N LEU A 169 -7.16 6.20 -7.86
CA LEU A 169 -6.33 5.86 -6.70
C LEU A 169 -6.34 6.90 -5.58
N ASP A 170 -6.98 8.07 -5.77
CA ASP A 170 -6.94 9.18 -4.81
C ASP A 170 -7.44 8.77 -3.41
N GLN A 171 -8.51 7.96 -3.38
CA GLN A 171 -9.07 7.42 -2.14
C GLN A 171 -8.10 6.53 -1.33
N TYR A 172 -7.04 6.01 -1.96
CA TYR A 172 -6.05 5.16 -1.32
C TYR A 172 -4.80 5.91 -0.84
N LYS A 173 -4.57 7.16 -1.28
CA LYS A 173 -3.36 7.95 -0.95
C LYS A 173 -3.17 8.15 0.56
N ASN A 174 -4.26 8.38 1.29
CA ASN A 174 -4.19 8.60 2.74
C ASN A 174 -4.11 7.30 3.55
N LEU A 175 -4.41 6.15 2.96
CA LEU A 175 -4.56 4.90 3.71
C LEU A 175 -3.23 4.21 4.04
N PHE A 176 -2.12 4.60 3.40
CA PHE A 176 -0.77 4.20 3.83
C PHE A 176 -0.31 4.85 5.14
N THR A 177 -1.02 5.90 5.60
CA THR A 177 -0.79 6.45 6.94
C THR A 177 -1.42 5.60 8.04
N GLU A 178 -2.39 4.75 7.68
CA GLU A 178 -3.04 3.80 8.56
C GLU A 178 -2.27 2.47 8.53
N ARG A 179 -2.18 1.75 9.65
CA ARG A 179 -1.42 0.49 9.78
C ARG A 179 -1.97 -0.68 8.95
N ASN A 180 -2.81 -0.41 7.95
CA ASN A 180 -3.51 -1.39 7.13
C ASN A 180 -3.14 -1.28 5.65
N TYR A 181 -1.90 -0.91 5.35
CA TYR A 181 -1.41 -0.78 3.97
C TYR A 181 -1.50 -2.09 3.18
N MET A 182 -1.51 -3.25 3.84
CA MET A 182 -1.61 -4.56 3.19
C MET A 182 -2.97 -4.75 2.49
N GLU A 183 -4.07 -4.35 3.14
CA GLU A 183 -5.40 -4.38 2.53
C GLU A 183 -5.51 -3.38 1.38
N VAL A 184 -4.86 -2.21 1.52
CA VAL A 184 -4.84 -1.17 0.50
C VAL A 184 -4.12 -1.66 -0.76
N LEU A 185 -2.95 -2.28 -0.61
CA LEU A 185 -2.20 -2.86 -1.73
C LEU A 185 -3.04 -3.88 -2.50
N ASN A 186 -3.77 -4.74 -1.79
CA ASN A 186 -4.64 -5.73 -2.41
C ASN A 186 -5.77 -5.07 -3.24
N LYS A 187 -6.40 -4.01 -2.71
CA LYS A 187 -7.46 -3.26 -3.41
C LYS A 187 -6.93 -2.48 -4.62
N ILE A 188 -5.71 -1.97 -4.54
CA ILE A 188 -5.07 -1.26 -5.67
C ILE A 188 -4.94 -2.18 -6.88
N VAL A 189 -4.61 -3.46 -6.68
CA VAL A 189 -4.56 -4.45 -7.77
C VAL A 189 -5.94 -4.63 -8.41
N ASP A 190 -6.99 -4.74 -7.60
CA ASP A 190 -8.38 -4.87 -8.08
C ASP A 190 -8.78 -3.67 -8.96
N GLU A 191 -8.47 -2.46 -8.49
CA GLU A 191 -8.83 -1.22 -9.17
C GLU A 191 -8.02 -1.03 -10.47
N ILE A 192 -6.72 -1.30 -10.45
CA ILE A 192 -5.86 -1.27 -11.65
C ILE A 192 -6.38 -2.26 -12.70
N SER A 193 -6.70 -3.49 -12.29
CA SER A 193 -7.26 -4.50 -13.19
C SER A 193 -8.57 -4.02 -13.84
N SER A 194 -9.46 -3.43 -13.04
CA SER A 194 -10.70 -2.82 -13.56
C SER A 194 -10.43 -1.69 -14.55
N LEU A 195 -9.44 -0.83 -14.29
CA LEU A 195 -9.06 0.28 -15.17
C LEU A 195 -8.51 -0.21 -16.50
N ILE A 196 -7.72 -1.28 -16.50
CA ILE A 196 -7.17 -1.86 -17.73
C ILE A 196 -8.29 -2.42 -18.61
N MET A 197 -9.28 -3.07 -18.00
CA MET A 197 -10.42 -3.64 -18.72
C MET A 197 -11.39 -2.56 -19.24
N ASP A 198 -11.51 -1.43 -18.54
CA ASP A 198 -12.40 -0.32 -18.91
C ASP A 198 -11.74 1.04 -18.63
N PRO A 199 -10.83 1.51 -19.50
CA PRO A 199 -10.08 2.74 -19.27
C PRO A 199 -10.91 4.02 -19.41
N TYR A 200 -12.14 3.93 -19.94
CA TYR A 200 -13.05 5.04 -20.16
C TYR A 200 -14.16 5.13 -19.09
N LYS A 201 -14.08 4.30 -18.06
CA LYS A 201 -15.01 4.31 -16.93
C LYS A 201 -15.05 5.70 -16.29
N GLU A 202 -16.20 6.37 -16.38
CA GLU A 202 -16.39 7.66 -15.73
C GLU A 202 -16.45 7.49 -14.21
N TYR A 203 -15.48 8.08 -13.51
CA TYR A 203 -15.50 8.18 -12.06
C TYR A 203 -16.36 9.37 -11.67
N SER A 204 -17.64 9.11 -11.36
CA SER A 204 -18.52 10.14 -10.81
C SER A 204 -17.99 10.55 -9.44
N THR A 205 -17.41 11.75 -9.34
CA THR A 205 -17.12 12.39 -8.06
C THR A 205 -18.46 12.64 -7.39
N THR A 206 -18.91 11.74 -6.51
CA THR A 206 -20.10 11.96 -5.70
C THR A 206 -19.83 13.15 -4.77
N ALA A 207 -20.14 14.34 -5.25
CA ALA A 207 -20.42 15.48 -4.40
C ALA A 207 -21.54 15.05 -3.44
N ILE A 208 -21.29 15.24 -2.16
CA ILE A 208 -22.24 15.07 -1.06
C ILE A 208 -23.58 15.69 -1.49
N PRO A 209 -24.71 14.98 -1.42
CA PRO A 209 -25.99 15.59 -1.72
C PRO A 209 -26.27 16.69 -0.68
N GLU A 210 -26.24 17.95 -1.11
CA GLU A 210 -26.90 19.01 -0.37
C GLU A 210 -28.38 18.66 -0.25
N GLU A 211 -28.84 18.59 1.00
CA GLU A 211 -30.23 18.44 1.39
C GLU A 211 -31.00 19.71 0.99
N THR A 212 -31.41 19.81 -0.27
CA THR A 212 -32.36 20.84 -0.70
C THR A 212 -33.77 20.38 -0.36
N THR A 213 -34.30 21.00 0.68
CA THR A 213 -35.72 21.09 1.01
C THR A 213 -36.42 21.91 -0.07
N GLU A 214 -37.28 21.29 -0.88
CA GLU A 214 -38.28 22.04 -1.64
C GLU A 214 -39.66 21.39 -1.61
N ASP A 215 -40.61 22.27 -1.30
CA ASP A 215 -42.02 22.09 -1.10
C ASP A 215 -42.80 21.70 -2.36
N ALA A 216 -43.95 21.10 -2.10
CA ALA A 216 -44.95 20.66 -3.05
C ALA A 216 -45.61 21.78 -3.86
N SER A 217 -45.89 21.53 -5.15
CA SER A 217 -47.18 21.85 -5.80
C SER A 217 -47.27 21.32 -7.26
N GLY A 218 -48.26 20.44 -7.52
CA GLY A 218 -49.01 20.18 -8.79
C GLY A 218 -48.24 19.89 -10.11
N THR A 219 -48.63 18.97 -11.01
CA THR A 219 -49.88 18.24 -11.24
C THR A 219 -49.62 17.17 -12.33
N THR A 220 -50.17 15.96 -12.17
CA THR A 220 -50.64 15.00 -13.21
C THR A 220 -49.73 14.56 -14.39
N LEU A 221 -49.37 13.28 -14.45
CA LEU A 221 -49.98 12.25 -15.33
C LEU A 221 -49.39 10.85 -15.07
N GLU A 222 -50.22 9.84 -15.30
CA GLU A 222 -50.13 8.45 -14.85
C GLU A 222 -48.96 7.65 -15.45
N ALA A 223 -48.30 6.85 -14.60
CA ALA A 223 -47.77 5.54 -14.97
C ALA A 223 -47.67 4.64 -13.73
N SER A 224 -48.32 3.48 -13.83
CA SER A 224 -48.49 2.44 -12.82
C SER A 224 -47.22 1.63 -12.52
N SER A 225 -47.12 1.14 -11.26
CA SER A 225 -46.38 -0.04 -10.73
C SER A 225 -45.37 0.30 -9.61
N PRO A 226 -45.03 -0.63 -8.70
CA PRO A 226 -45.69 -0.77 -7.40
C PRO A 226 -44.75 -0.40 -6.24
N SER A 227 -45.27 0.29 -5.24
CA SER A 227 -44.59 0.55 -3.98
C SER A 227 -44.55 -0.71 -3.10
N SER A 228 -43.47 -1.48 -3.16
CA SER A 228 -43.12 -2.43 -2.11
C SER A 228 -42.40 -1.67 -0.99
N LEU A 229 -43.16 -1.10 -0.06
CA LEU A 229 -42.63 -0.70 1.24
C LEU A 229 -42.35 -1.98 2.03
N THR A 230 -41.13 -2.49 1.91
CA THR A 230 -40.64 -3.58 2.74
C THR A 230 -40.42 -3.02 4.14
N THR A 231 -41.41 -3.17 5.02
CA THR A 231 -41.21 -3.00 6.45
C THR A 231 -40.24 -4.10 6.88
N THR A 232 -38.95 -3.78 6.94
CA THR A 232 -37.94 -4.66 7.52
C THR A 232 -38.29 -4.85 8.99
N VAL A 233 -38.98 -5.95 9.28
CA VAL A 233 -39.23 -6.44 10.62
C VAL A 233 -37.87 -6.86 11.18
N VAL A 234 -37.20 -5.92 11.84
CA VAL A 234 -35.93 -6.18 12.52
C VAL A 234 -36.20 -7.24 13.59
N PRO A 235 -35.60 -8.43 13.50
CA PRO A 235 -35.85 -9.50 14.46
C PRO A 235 -35.51 -9.04 15.88
N GLY A 236 -36.35 -9.39 16.86
CA GLY A 236 -36.18 -8.97 18.26
C GLY A 236 -34.80 -9.29 18.87
N TRP A 237 -34.11 -10.32 18.38
CA TRP A 237 -32.76 -10.68 18.83
C TRP A 237 -31.70 -9.64 18.46
N VAL A 238 -31.92 -8.83 17.41
CA VAL A 238 -30.99 -7.77 17.00
C VAL A 238 -30.90 -6.69 18.10
N TYR A 239 -32.01 -6.36 18.74
CA TYR A 239 -32.00 -5.43 19.89
C TYR A 239 -31.24 -6.00 21.09
N TYR A 240 -31.28 -7.31 21.29
CA TYR A 240 -30.51 -7.99 22.34
C TYR A 240 -29.00 -7.90 22.07
N VAL A 241 -28.58 -8.10 20.80
CA VAL A 241 -27.18 -7.96 20.39
C VAL A 241 -26.70 -6.51 20.55
N ILE A 242 -27.49 -5.53 20.12
CA ILE A 242 -27.16 -4.11 20.28
C ILE A 242 -27.00 -3.75 21.76
N ALA A 243 -27.90 -4.21 22.64
CA ALA A 243 -27.80 -3.99 24.07
C ALA A 243 -26.53 -4.60 24.68
N ILE A 244 -26.15 -5.83 24.26
CA ILE A 244 -24.90 -6.45 24.71
C ILE A 244 -23.67 -5.65 24.26
N CYS A 245 -23.63 -5.20 23.01
CA CYS A 245 -22.52 -4.38 22.49
C CYS A 245 -22.38 -3.07 23.28
N ILE A 246 -23.49 -2.42 23.64
CA ILE A 246 -23.48 -1.21 24.49
C ILE A 246 -22.95 -1.54 25.89
N CYS A 247 -23.38 -2.64 26.50
CA CYS A 247 -22.88 -3.05 27.82
C CYS A 247 -21.36 -3.34 27.81
N ILE A 248 -20.85 -4.01 26.77
CA ILE A 248 -19.42 -4.33 26.65
C ILE A 248 -18.60 -3.06 26.46
N THR A 249 -19.05 -2.13 25.61
CA THR A 249 -18.34 -0.86 25.37
C THR A 249 -18.28 -0.01 26.64
N VAL A 250 -19.38 0.10 27.39
CA VAL A 250 -19.40 0.80 28.69
C VAL A 250 -18.46 0.14 29.70
N ALA A 251 -18.48 -1.19 29.82
CA ALA A 251 -17.58 -1.92 30.72
C ALA A 251 -16.10 -1.71 30.37
N THR A 252 -15.79 -1.67 29.07
CA THR A 252 -14.43 -1.45 28.56
C THR A 252 -13.94 -0.04 28.89
N VAL A 253 -14.78 0.99 28.69
CA VAL A 253 -14.44 2.37 29.06
C VAL A 253 -14.20 2.52 30.57
N ILE A 254 -15.04 1.89 31.40
CA ILE A 254 -14.87 1.89 32.86
C ILE A 254 -13.54 1.22 33.24
N PHE A 255 -13.21 0.08 32.63
CA PHE A 255 -11.95 -0.62 32.86
C PHE A 255 -10.74 0.25 32.53
N PHE A 256 -10.74 0.93 31.38
CA PHE A 256 -9.65 1.85 31.02
C PHE A 256 -9.55 3.03 31.97
N ALA A 257 -10.67 3.62 32.40
CA ALA A 257 -10.66 4.70 33.39
C ALA A 257 -9.99 4.26 34.71
N PHE A 258 -10.34 3.08 35.23
CA PHE A 258 -9.68 2.52 36.42
C PHE A 258 -8.20 2.23 36.19
N PHE A 259 -7.84 1.72 35.01
CA PHE A 259 -6.45 1.47 34.62
C PHE A 259 -5.63 2.76 34.64
N PHE A 260 -6.12 3.84 34.02
CA PHE A 260 -5.46 5.15 34.03
C PHE A 260 -5.33 5.71 35.44
N ILE A 261 -6.40 5.68 36.24
CA ILE A 261 -6.35 6.14 37.64
C ILE A 261 -5.25 5.39 38.42
N LYS A 262 -5.18 4.06 38.27
CA LYS A 262 -4.16 3.23 38.93
C LYS A 262 -2.75 3.53 38.40
N PHE A 263 -2.60 3.70 37.09
CA PHE A 263 -1.34 4.03 36.44
C PHE A 263 -0.76 5.35 36.95
N PHE A 264 -1.58 6.41 36.99
CA PHE A 264 -1.16 7.72 37.51
C PHE A 264 -0.85 7.68 39.02
N ARG A 265 -1.63 6.93 39.81
CA ARG A 265 -1.36 6.75 41.25
C ARG A 265 -0.02 6.07 41.52
N ASN A 266 0.37 5.11 40.69
CA ASN A 266 1.66 4.43 40.82
C ASN A 266 2.83 5.31 40.36
N ARG A 267 2.65 6.10 39.30
CA ARG A 267 3.71 6.99 38.79
C ARG A 267 4.03 8.14 39.75
N SER A 268 3.02 8.68 40.45
CA SER A 268 3.21 9.72 41.47
C SER A 268 4.14 9.29 42.61
N LYS A 269 4.20 7.99 42.95
CA LYS A 269 5.08 7.47 44.01
C LYS A 269 6.54 7.31 43.58
N SER A 270 6.84 7.24 42.29
CA SER A 270 8.23 7.09 41.79
C SER A 270 8.95 8.43 41.56
N ALA A 271 8.24 9.56 41.56
CA ALA A 271 8.81 10.87 41.28
C ALA A 271 9.47 11.56 42.49
N GLN A 272 9.49 10.95 43.68
CA GLN A 272 10.09 11.53 44.89
C GLN A 272 11.50 11.02 45.25
N ILE A 273 12.16 10.22 44.40
CA ILE A 273 13.46 9.60 44.75
C ILE A 273 14.68 10.28 44.09
N TYR A 274 14.51 11.28 43.22
CA TYR A 274 15.66 11.95 42.58
C TYR A 274 15.60 13.47 42.75
N LEU A 275 15.94 13.94 43.95
CA LEU A 275 16.35 15.32 44.20
C LEU A 275 17.29 15.36 45.40
N ALA A 276 18.51 14.86 45.21
CA ALA A 276 19.68 15.29 45.95
C ALA A 276 20.92 14.93 45.14
N GLU A 277 21.84 15.89 45.06
CA GLU A 277 23.25 15.69 44.67
C GLU A 277 23.53 15.65 43.16
N ASP A 278 23.81 16.82 42.58
CA ASP A 278 25.21 17.05 42.19
C ASP A 278 25.52 18.54 41.96
N SER A 279 26.49 19.03 42.72
CA SER A 279 27.13 20.32 42.51
C SER A 279 28.63 20.08 42.40
N GLN A 280 29.21 20.03 41.20
CA GLN A 280 30.59 20.51 41.00
C GLN A 280 31.00 20.66 39.53
N LYS A 281 31.16 21.93 39.15
CA LYS A 281 32.33 22.52 38.46
C LYS A 281 32.91 21.85 37.21
N SER A 282 32.69 22.56 36.11
CA SER A 282 33.66 23.07 35.12
C SER A 282 34.62 22.10 34.42
N GLY A 283 34.51 22.04 33.09
CA GLY A 283 35.57 21.53 32.22
C GLY A 283 35.32 21.76 30.74
N ALA A 284 35.95 22.81 30.20
CA ALA A 284 36.38 23.02 28.81
C ALA A 284 35.38 22.85 27.64
N MET A 285 34.99 24.01 27.11
CA MET A 285 34.42 24.24 25.79
C MET A 285 35.54 24.21 24.75
N TYR A 286 35.48 23.32 23.75
CA TYR A 286 36.35 23.36 22.57
C TYR A 286 35.55 23.84 21.37
N GLU A 287 35.96 24.99 20.86
CA GLU A 287 35.52 25.62 19.61
C GLU A 287 36.37 25.07 18.46
N ILE A 288 35.76 24.39 17.49
CA ILE A 288 36.42 23.96 16.25
C ILE A 288 35.95 24.87 15.13
N ARG A 289 36.88 25.71 14.66
CA ARG A 289 36.73 26.64 13.54
C ARG A 289 37.22 25.94 12.28
N TRP A 290 36.35 25.72 11.30
CA TRP A 290 36.75 25.32 9.95
C TRP A 290 37.01 26.58 9.12
N GLY A 291 38.26 26.72 8.66
CA GLY A 291 38.69 27.76 7.73
C GLY A 291 38.64 27.23 6.31
N GLU A 292 38.08 28.05 5.43
CA GLU A 292 38.18 27.99 3.97
C GLU A 292 39.64 28.20 3.53
N VAL A 293 40.14 27.33 2.65
CA VAL A 293 40.92 27.66 1.43
C VAL A 293 40.58 26.61 0.38
#